data_AF-A0A6P9A683-F1
#
_entry.id   AF-A0A6P9A683-F1
#
_cell.length_a   1.000
_cell.length_b   1.000
_cell.length_c   1.000
_cell.angle_alpha   90.00
_cell.angle_beta   90.00
_cell.angle_gamma   90.00
#
_symmetry.space_group_name_H-M   'P 1'
#
loop_
_entity.id
_entity.type
_entity.pdbx_description
1 polymer ?
#
loop_
_entity_poly.entity_id
_entity_poly.type
_entity_poly.pdbx_seq_one_letter_code
_entity_poly.pdbx_strand_id
1 'polypeptide(L)'
;MDMASSRNPSPSPSISSTSTDVTSDLSPEEAEIRNFVKKRLGKRLFLGHYQERRYVDTLRLYRDVVVLHKSETELQVDIERVQLKLISFYRGGKWLGITSPDTIGAPAAGHCLWTKLQDVAFGFYWFQIRQIRFEDNAVEVRLKVIRKVNEEVIAPAAAAPSLSKTISDNVDSLKSRIKTSIHSMNENPSSKKESSSENDNPSSKKESPSKPSQSVPENDCAEKEGSVPVPDKHTITVDDMKVLGQVVIHNWKEIFLFLSTAIVGIVIGLAKCVEYAGNFSLKLLHEFSFLMRTLTPIVLGVIELVGKLVGGLYLLIAMLFRGNGPPPPPQQFRRPQLTMGAQRTPDQFGRELFFKRAGPPGFENRRNRY
;
A
#
# COMPACT_ATOMS: atom_id res chain seq x y z
N MET A 1 40.73 2.42 69.83
CA MET A 1 39.27 2.43 69.66
C MET A 1 39.00 3.10 68.33
N ASP A 2 38.91 2.34 67.25
CA ASP A 2 38.41 2.81 65.96
C ASP A 2 37.86 1.60 65.21
N MET A 3 36.53 1.51 65.16
CA MET A 3 35.82 0.49 64.40
C MET A 3 35.42 1.09 63.05
N ALA A 4 36.14 0.71 61.99
CA ALA A 4 35.76 1.00 60.62
C ALA A 4 34.70 -0.01 60.14
N SER A 5 33.44 0.44 60.10
CA SER A 5 32.31 -0.31 59.55
C SER A 5 32.25 -0.11 58.03
N SER A 6 32.71 -1.12 57.28
CA SER A 6 32.56 -1.20 55.83
C SER A 6 31.13 -1.66 55.49
N ARG A 7 30.34 -0.80 54.83
CA ARG A 7 29.02 -1.15 54.28
C ARG A 7 29.16 -1.40 52.78
N ASN A 8 28.94 -2.65 52.38
CA ASN A 8 28.79 -3.06 50.98
C ASN A 8 27.54 -2.43 50.34
N PRO A 9 27.61 -1.93 49.09
CA PRO A 9 26.44 -1.52 48.33
C PRO A 9 25.70 -2.74 47.76
N SER A 10 24.39 -2.77 47.97
CA SER A 10 23.48 -3.84 47.52
C SER A 10 23.32 -3.84 45.98
N PRO A 11 23.20 -5.02 45.34
CA PRO A 11 22.95 -5.14 43.91
C PRO A 11 21.49 -4.81 43.57
N SER A 12 21.29 -3.94 42.59
CA SER A 12 19.97 -3.56 42.08
C SER A 12 19.35 -4.70 41.24
N PRO A 13 18.09 -5.11 41.48
CA PRO A 13 17.44 -6.13 40.67
C PRO A 13 17.05 -5.54 39.30
N SER A 14 17.66 -6.08 38.25
CA SER A 14 17.33 -5.75 36.87
C SER A 14 16.02 -6.43 36.49
N ILE A 15 14.96 -5.65 36.38
CA ILE A 15 13.61 -6.07 35.96
C ILE A 15 13.64 -6.33 34.44
N SER A 16 14.07 -7.54 34.05
CA SER A 16 13.81 -8.04 32.70
C SER A 16 12.41 -8.63 32.68
N SER A 17 11.46 -7.89 32.10
CA SER A 17 10.09 -8.34 31.87
C SER A 17 10.07 -9.41 30.77
N THR A 18 10.41 -10.64 31.15
CA THR A 18 10.09 -11.83 30.36
C THR A 18 8.59 -12.06 30.53
N SER A 19 7.82 -11.72 29.51
CA SER A 19 6.39 -12.03 29.43
C SER A 19 6.20 -13.54 29.62
N THR A 20 5.82 -13.93 30.83
CA THR A 20 5.41 -15.29 31.19
C THR A 20 4.12 -15.60 30.45
N ASP A 21 4.25 -16.46 29.45
CA ASP A 21 3.13 -17.19 28.83
C ASP A 21 2.43 -17.92 29.98
N VAL A 22 1.22 -17.46 30.35
CA VAL A 22 0.42 -18.09 31.39
C VAL A 22 -0.09 -19.42 30.81
N THR A 23 0.68 -20.48 31.02
CA THR A 23 0.37 -21.86 30.65
C THR A 23 -0.55 -22.49 31.68
N SER A 24 -1.77 -21.97 31.80
CA SER A 24 -2.84 -22.61 32.58
C SER A 24 -3.66 -23.51 31.65
N ASP A 25 -3.60 -24.83 31.88
CA ASP A 25 -4.50 -25.88 31.38
C ASP A 25 -4.75 -25.95 29.86
N LEU A 26 -3.69 -25.92 29.06
CA LEU A 26 -3.80 -26.24 27.64
C LEU A 26 -3.86 -27.76 27.42
N SER A 27 -4.82 -28.21 26.60
CA SER A 27 -4.86 -29.60 26.14
C SER A 27 -3.52 -29.99 25.52
N PRO A 28 -2.97 -31.19 25.79
CA PRO A 28 -1.69 -31.64 25.24
C PRO A 28 -1.67 -31.57 23.70
N GLU A 29 -2.81 -31.82 23.05
CA GLU A 29 -2.95 -31.74 21.59
C GLU A 29 -2.76 -30.30 21.07
N GLU A 30 -3.30 -29.30 21.79
CA GLU A 30 -3.11 -27.90 21.41
C GLU A 30 -1.64 -27.48 21.57
N ALA A 31 -0.96 -27.97 22.61
CA ALA A 31 0.46 -27.71 22.81
C ALA A 31 1.31 -28.27 21.65
N GLU A 32 1.01 -29.46 21.15
CA GLU A 32 1.68 -30.04 19.98
C GLU A 32 1.50 -29.19 18.72
N ILE A 33 0.29 -28.68 18.49
CA ILE A 33 0.00 -27.81 17.34
C ILE A 33 0.72 -26.48 17.47
N ARG A 34 0.68 -25.86 18.65
CA ARG A 34 1.44 -24.64 18.94
C ARG A 34 2.92 -24.83 18.65
N ASN A 35 3.50 -25.94 19.08
CA ASN A 35 4.90 -26.28 18.84
C ASN A 35 5.18 -26.51 17.35
N PHE A 36 4.31 -27.22 16.64
CA PHE A 36 4.41 -27.44 15.20
C PHE A 36 4.44 -26.11 14.43
N VAL A 37 3.50 -25.22 14.72
CA VAL A 37 3.36 -23.92 14.05
C VAL A 37 4.56 -23.01 14.38
N LYS A 38 4.95 -22.93 15.66
CA LYS A 38 6.15 -22.18 16.10
C LYS A 38 7.42 -22.71 15.43
N LYS A 39 7.57 -24.03 15.27
CA LYS A 39 8.73 -24.66 14.62
C LYS A 39 8.80 -24.36 13.12
N ARG A 40 7.65 -24.33 12.43
CA ARG A 40 7.59 -24.12 10.97
C ARG A 40 7.74 -22.66 10.57
N LEU A 41 7.08 -21.74 11.28
CA LEU A 41 7.02 -20.33 10.88
C LEU A 41 7.93 -19.42 11.71
N GLY A 42 8.34 -19.85 12.90
CA GLY A 42 9.08 -19.00 13.83
C GLY A 42 10.41 -18.50 13.26
N LYS A 43 10.71 -17.21 13.49
CA LYS A 43 11.98 -16.54 13.14
C LYS A 43 12.32 -16.48 11.65
N ARG A 44 11.43 -16.93 10.75
CA ARG A 44 11.67 -16.85 9.30
C ARG A 44 11.66 -15.42 8.81
N LEU A 45 12.57 -15.14 7.88
CA LEU A 45 12.65 -13.91 7.12
C LEU A 45 12.02 -14.15 5.75
N PHE A 46 11.26 -13.19 5.26
CA PHE A 46 10.64 -13.29 3.94
C PHE A 46 10.39 -11.91 3.34
N LEU A 47 10.32 -11.87 2.01
CA LEU A 47 9.87 -10.70 1.26
C LEU A 47 8.35 -10.68 1.17
N GLY A 48 7.73 -9.58 1.59
CA GLY A 48 6.28 -9.40 1.54
C GLY A 48 5.89 -8.02 1.02
N HIS A 49 4.67 -7.93 0.51
CA HIS A 49 4.03 -6.69 0.10
C HIS A 49 2.94 -6.32 1.12
N TYR A 50 3.14 -5.22 1.85
CA TYR A 50 2.09 -4.66 2.69
C TYR A 50 1.09 -3.92 1.80
N GLN A 51 -0.07 -4.53 1.59
CA GLN A 51 -1.03 -4.08 0.57
C GLN A 51 -2.05 -3.10 1.15
N GLU A 52 -2.67 -3.45 2.28
CA GLU A 52 -3.76 -2.67 2.84
C GLU A 52 -4.02 -3.00 4.31
N ARG A 53 -4.89 -2.19 4.91
CA ARG A 53 -5.44 -2.42 6.25
C ARG A 53 -6.93 -2.68 6.14
N ARG A 54 -7.38 -3.84 6.63
CA ARG A 54 -8.77 -4.30 6.47
C ARG A 54 -9.43 -4.57 7.81
N TYR A 55 -10.71 -4.27 7.90
CA TYR A 55 -11.53 -4.60 9.07
C TYR A 55 -11.92 -6.08 9.02
N VAL A 56 -11.68 -6.80 10.12
CA VAL A 56 -12.03 -8.20 10.26
C VAL A 56 -13.25 -8.29 11.18
N ASP A 57 -14.41 -8.65 10.60
CA ASP A 57 -15.70 -8.64 11.31
C ASP A 57 -15.72 -9.57 12.52
N THR A 58 -15.13 -10.77 12.39
CA THR A 58 -15.07 -11.77 13.47
C THR A 58 -14.30 -11.27 14.68
N LEU A 59 -13.26 -10.46 14.47
CA LEU A 59 -12.45 -9.87 15.53
C LEU A 59 -12.91 -8.48 15.95
N ARG A 60 -13.79 -7.85 15.17
CA ARG A 60 -14.20 -6.44 15.30
C ARG A 60 -13.02 -5.46 15.36
N LEU A 61 -11.96 -5.76 14.62
CA LEU A 61 -10.71 -5.00 14.65
C LEU A 61 -10.09 -4.91 13.26
N TYR A 62 -9.31 -3.85 13.04
CA TYR A 62 -8.48 -3.73 11.85
C TYR A 62 -7.21 -4.59 11.96
N ARG A 63 -6.83 -5.20 10.83
CA ARG A 63 -5.60 -5.96 10.65
C ARG A 63 -4.91 -5.53 9.35
N ASP A 64 -3.59 -5.62 9.37
CA ASP A 64 -2.72 -5.31 8.25
C ASP A 64 -2.53 -6.57 7.42
N VAL A 65 -2.73 -6.45 6.10
CA VAL A 65 -2.64 -7.56 5.16
C VAL A 65 -1.30 -7.52 4.46
N VAL A 66 -0.46 -8.51 4.74
CA VAL A 66 0.85 -8.68 4.09
C VAL A 66 0.79 -9.89 3.17
N VAL A 67 0.92 -9.64 1.86
CA VAL A 67 0.95 -10.69 0.84
C VAL A 67 2.39 -11.19 0.69
N LEU A 68 2.59 -12.50 0.70
CA LEU A 68 3.90 -13.09 0.46
C LEU A 68 4.32 -12.87 -1.00
N HIS A 69 5.60 -12.57 -1.21
CA HIS A 69 6.15 -12.51 -2.55
C HIS A 69 6.20 -13.91 -3.19
N LYS A 70 6.04 -13.96 -4.53
CA LYS A 70 5.99 -15.23 -5.29
C LYS A 70 7.29 -16.03 -5.22
N SER A 71 8.42 -15.38 -4.96
CA SER A 71 9.73 -16.05 -4.82
C SER A 71 9.85 -16.90 -3.55
N GLU A 72 9.00 -16.67 -2.54
CA GLU A 72 9.07 -17.32 -1.22
C GLU A 72 8.36 -18.68 -1.22
N THR A 73 8.71 -19.56 -2.15
CA THR A 73 7.99 -20.84 -2.39
C THR A 73 8.05 -21.79 -1.18
N GLU A 74 9.20 -21.90 -0.51
CA GLU A 74 9.35 -22.76 0.67
C GLU A 74 8.45 -22.30 1.82
N LEU A 75 8.37 -20.98 2.07
CA LEU A 75 7.51 -20.44 3.11
C LEU A 75 6.04 -20.59 2.77
N GLN A 76 5.65 -20.44 1.49
CA GLN A 76 4.27 -20.68 1.05
C GLN A 76 3.84 -22.12 1.36
N VAL A 77 4.65 -23.12 1.01
CA VAL A 77 4.36 -24.54 1.29
C VAL A 77 4.22 -24.79 2.80
N ASP A 78 5.08 -24.19 3.62
CA ASP A 78 4.98 -24.35 5.07
C ASP A 78 3.76 -23.62 5.67
N ILE A 79 3.36 -22.48 5.10
CA ILE A 79 2.14 -21.76 5.47
C ILE A 79 0.90 -22.59 5.14
N GLU A 80 0.82 -23.19 3.95
CA GLU A 80 -0.29 -24.06 3.55
C GLU A 80 -0.44 -25.25 4.50
N ARG A 81 0.67 -25.93 4.82
CA ARG A 81 0.66 -27.05 5.78
C ARG A 81 0.21 -26.63 7.17
N VAL A 82 0.65 -25.46 7.63
CA VAL A 82 0.23 -24.90 8.92
C VAL A 82 -1.25 -24.57 8.90
N GLN A 83 -1.73 -23.93 7.84
CA GLN A 83 -3.13 -23.55 7.69
C GLN A 83 -4.05 -24.78 7.67
N LEU A 84 -3.73 -25.81 6.88
CA LEU A 84 -4.49 -27.06 6.85
C LEU A 84 -4.56 -27.72 8.23
N LYS A 85 -3.44 -27.78 8.96
CA LYS A 85 -3.40 -28.35 10.31
C LYS A 85 -4.23 -27.54 11.31
N LEU A 86 -4.19 -26.21 11.22
CA LEU A 86 -5.00 -25.31 12.07
C LEU A 86 -6.50 -25.43 11.76
N ILE A 87 -6.88 -25.48 10.49
CA ILE A 87 -8.28 -25.66 10.07
C ILE A 87 -8.81 -27.01 10.56
N SER A 88 -8.02 -28.08 10.39
CA SER A 88 -8.39 -29.43 10.82
C SER A 88 -8.61 -29.51 12.33
N PHE A 89 -7.78 -28.84 13.12
CA PHE A 89 -7.86 -28.89 14.58
C PHE A 89 -8.98 -28.01 15.14
N TYR A 90 -9.05 -26.74 14.73
CA TYR A 90 -10.03 -25.79 15.28
C TYR A 90 -11.41 -25.89 14.62
N ARG A 91 -11.57 -26.60 13.50
CA ARG A 91 -12.84 -26.81 12.77
C ARG A 91 -13.63 -25.52 12.49
N GLY A 92 -12.92 -24.40 12.28
CA GLY A 92 -13.51 -23.07 12.06
C GLY A 92 -13.91 -22.30 13.32
N GLY A 93 -13.68 -22.84 14.52
CA GLY A 93 -14.01 -22.17 15.79
C GLY A 93 -13.09 -21.00 16.17
N LYS A 94 -11.91 -20.90 15.54
CA LYS A 94 -10.97 -19.78 15.74
C LYS A 94 -10.65 -19.10 14.42
N TRP A 95 -10.51 -17.77 14.48
CA TRP A 95 -10.04 -17.01 13.34
C TRP A 95 -8.54 -17.25 13.12
N LEU A 96 -8.14 -17.44 11.87
CA LEU A 96 -6.75 -17.72 11.51
C LEU A 96 -6.15 -16.49 10.82
N GLY A 97 -5.03 -15.98 11.35
CA GLY A 97 -4.27 -14.88 10.75
C GLY A 97 -3.48 -15.26 9.50
N ILE A 98 -3.90 -16.30 8.80
CA ILE A 98 -3.27 -16.88 7.61
C ILE A 98 -4.39 -17.19 6.62
N THR A 99 -4.22 -16.81 5.36
CA THR A 99 -5.22 -17.04 4.33
C THR A 99 -4.60 -17.51 3.01
N SER A 100 -5.23 -18.51 2.41
CA SER A 100 -4.85 -19.06 1.10
C SER A 100 -5.27 -18.12 -0.02
N PRO A 101 -4.60 -18.16 -1.19
CA PRO A 101 -5.01 -17.39 -2.36
C PRO A 101 -6.47 -17.65 -2.80
N ASP A 102 -6.97 -18.87 -2.59
CA ASP A 102 -8.31 -19.28 -3.04
C ASP A 102 -9.44 -18.87 -2.08
N THR A 103 -9.11 -18.27 -0.93
CA THR A 103 -10.12 -17.91 0.06
C THR A 103 -10.87 -16.64 -0.38
N ILE A 104 -12.19 -16.71 -0.44
CA ILE A 104 -13.04 -15.56 -0.79
C ILE A 104 -12.76 -14.40 0.17
N GLY A 105 -12.37 -13.26 -0.40
CA GLY A 105 -12.00 -12.06 0.35
C GLY A 105 -10.49 -11.93 0.61
N ALA A 106 -9.65 -12.92 0.31
CA ALA A 106 -8.22 -12.67 0.22
C ALA A 106 -7.92 -11.79 -1.01
N PRO A 107 -6.95 -10.87 -0.97
CA PRO A 107 -6.42 -10.28 -2.19
C PRO A 107 -5.98 -11.40 -3.14
N ALA A 108 -6.38 -11.31 -4.42
CA ALA A 108 -6.13 -12.33 -5.43
C ALA A 108 -4.63 -12.59 -5.76
N ALA A 109 -3.71 -11.97 -5.01
CA ALA A 109 -2.30 -11.91 -5.32
C ALA A 109 -1.44 -13.01 -4.66
N GLY A 110 -1.97 -13.79 -3.70
CA GLY A 110 -1.22 -14.89 -3.08
C GLY A 110 -1.59 -15.18 -1.62
N HIS A 111 -0.69 -15.91 -0.96
CA HIS A 111 -0.78 -16.21 0.48
C HIS A 111 -0.68 -14.93 1.31
N CYS A 112 -1.62 -14.76 2.24
CA CYS A 112 -1.73 -13.55 3.05
C CYS A 112 -1.50 -13.83 4.53
N LEU A 113 -0.73 -12.96 5.18
CA LEU A 113 -0.57 -12.92 6.63
C LEU A 113 -1.27 -11.68 7.19
N TRP A 114 -2.12 -11.91 8.18
CA TRP A 114 -2.87 -10.87 8.86
C TRP A 114 -2.17 -10.54 10.18
N THR A 115 -1.70 -9.31 10.29
CA THR A 115 -0.87 -8.89 11.42
C THR A 115 -1.28 -7.50 11.92
N LYS A 116 -0.49 -6.97 12.85
CA LYS A 116 -0.56 -5.60 13.31
C LYS A 116 0.81 -4.96 13.15
N LEU A 117 0.93 -4.06 12.18
CA LEU A 117 2.11 -3.25 11.91
C LEU A 117 2.01 -1.91 12.66
N GLN A 118 3.15 -1.33 13.02
CA GLN A 118 3.21 -0.02 13.68
C GLN A 118 3.67 1.03 12.67
N ASP A 119 2.72 1.81 12.14
CA ASP A 119 2.98 3.01 11.32
C ASP A 119 3.90 2.77 10.12
N VAL A 120 3.61 1.70 9.38
CA VAL A 120 4.37 1.30 8.19
C VAL A 120 3.60 1.76 6.96
N ALA A 121 4.27 2.36 5.98
CA ALA A 121 3.64 2.72 4.70
C ALA A 121 3.46 1.48 3.81
N PHE A 122 2.48 1.50 2.89
CA PHE A 122 2.29 0.42 1.92
C PHE A 122 3.52 0.21 1.03
N GLY A 123 3.73 -1.04 0.58
CA GLY A 123 4.85 -1.41 -0.30
C GLY A 123 5.61 -2.67 0.14
N PHE A 124 6.79 -2.89 -0.45
CA PHE A 124 7.60 -4.08 -0.23
C PHE A 124 8.57 -3.93 0.94
N TYR A 125 8.63 -4.96 1.78
CA TYR A 125 9.55 -5.01 2.92
C TYR A 125 10.07 -6.42 3.15
N TRP A 126 11.27 -6.48 3.73
CA TRP A 126 11.70 -7.69 4.42
C TRP A 126 11.04 -7.74 5.79
N PHE A 127 10.30 -8.81 6.03
CA PHE A 127 9.63 -9.08 7.30
C PHE A 127 10.29 -10.25 8.02
N GLN A 128 10.25 -10.23 9.34
CA GLN A 128 10.60 -11.36 10.20
C GLN A 128 9.39 -11.79 11.02
N ILE A 129 9.08 -13.08 11.03
CA ILE A 129 8.05 -13.65 11.91
C ILE A 129 8.60 -13.66 13.34
N ARG A 130 8.17 -12.68 14.16
CA ARG A 130 8.67 -12.49 15.52
C ARG A 130 8.01 -13.44 16.51
N GLN A 131 6.68 -13.54 16.47
CA GLN A 131 5.89 -14.30 17.43
C GLN A 131 4.60 -14.78 16.79
N ILE A 132 4.11 -15.94 17.21
CA ILE A 132 2.78 -16.45 16.88
C ILE A 132 2.02 -16.53 18.20
N ARG A 133 0.92 -15.79 18.29
CA ARG A 133 0.07 -15.72 19.48
C ARG A 133 -1.18 -16.55 19.27
N PHE A 134 -1.47 -17.39 20.26
CA PHE A 134 -2.67 -18.21 20.30
C PHE A 134 -3.58 -17.61 21.35
N GLU A 135 -4.59 -16.88 20.89
CA GLU A 135 -5.65 -16.31 21.71
C GLU A 135 -6.86 -17.27 21.70
N ASP A 136 -7.85 -16.98 22.55
CA ASP A 136 -9.04 -17.83 22.66
C ASP A 136 -9.82 -17.89 21.35
N ASN A 137 -9.93 -16.75 20.65
CA ASN A 137 -10.72 -16.63 19.42
C ASN A 137 -9.87 -16.49 18.15
N ALA A 138 -8.54 -16.44 18.26
CA ALA A 138 -7.67 -16.08 17.14
C ALA A 138 -6.27 -16.69 17.22
N VAL A 139 -5.69 -16.99 16.06
CA VAL A 139 -4.26 -17.26 15.91
C VAL A 139 -3.62 -16.09 15.16
N GLU A 140 -2.88 -15.24 15.88
CA GLU A 140 -2.27 -14.01 15.35
C GLU A 140 -0.78 -14.21 15.03
N VAL A 141 -0.34 -13.81 13.84
CA VAL A 141 1.08 -13.77 13.45
C VAL A 141 1.60 -12.35 13.63
N ARG A 142 2.67 -12.17 14.42
CA ARG A 142 3.32 -10.87 14.63
C ARG A 142 4.57 -10.74 13.79
N LEU A 143 4.58 -9.74 12.92
CA LEU A 143 5.71 -9.43 12.05
C LEU A 143 6.56 -8.29 12.63
N LYS A 144 7.86 -8.36 12.38
CA LYS A 144 8.80 -7.25 12.55
C LYS A 144 9.26 -6.81 11.18
N VAL A 145 9.15 -5.51 10.89
CA VAL A 145 9.73 -4.93 9.66
C VAL A 145 11.23 -4.81 9.85
N ILE A 146 11.99 -5.36 8.90
CA ILE A 146 13.46 -5.28 8.89
C ILE A 146 13.92 -4.10 8.06
N ARG A 147 13.48 -4.02 6.80
CA ARG A 147 13.82 -2.91 5.89
C ARG A 147 12.82 -2.82 4.73
N LYS A 148 12.66 -1.61 4.20
CA LYS A 148 11.95 -1.35 2.95
C LYS A 148 12.76 -1.85 1.76
N VAL A 149 12.07 -2.36 0.75
CA VAL A 149 12.65 -2.76 -0.53
C VAL A 149 12.01 -1.92 -1.62
N ASN A 150 12.82 -1.34 -2.49
CA ASN A 150 12.31 -0.60 -3.64
C ASN A 150 11.76 -1.60 -4.66
N GLU A 151 10.57 -1.33 -5.16
CA GLU A 151 9.84 -2.18 -6.10
C GLU A 151 10.63 -2.46 -7.39
N GLU A 152 11.43 -1.48 -7.83
CA GLU A 152 12.32 -1.57 -8.99
C GLU A 152 13.31 -2.73 -8.93
N VAL A 153 13.70 -3.15 -7.72
CA VAL A 153 14.67 -4.24 -7.51
C VAL A 153 13.98 -5.61 -7.60
N ILE A 154 12.67 -5.67 -7.36
CA ILE A 154 11.90 -6.92 -7.25
C ILE A 154 11.23 -7.26 -8.58
N ALA A 155 10.87 -6.25 -9.37
CA ALA A 155 10.28 -6.47 -10.69
C ALA A 155 11.21 -7.38 -11.51
N PRO A 156 10.75 -8.56 -11.96
CA PRO A 156 11.55 -9.40 -12.81
C PRO A 156 11.93 -8.58 -14.04
N ALA A 157 13.21 -8.61 -14.42
CA ALA A 157 13.79 -7.87 -15.53
C ALA A 157 13.06 -8.02 -16.88
N ALA A 158 12.05 -8.89 -16.97
CA ALA A 158 11.11 -9.04 -18.07
C ALA A 158 10.22 -7.80 -18.33
N ALA A 159 10.04 -6.90 -17.36
CA ALA A 159 9.19 -5.71 -17.49
C ALA A 159 9.94 -4.38 -17.46
N ALA A 160 11.24 -4.36 -17.79
CA ALA A 160 11.95 -3.11 -18.01
C ALA A 160 11.73 -2.62 -19.46
N PRO A 161 10.91 -1.59 -19.72
CA PRO A 161 11.12 -0.76 -20.90
C PRO A 161 12.41 0.04 -20.67
N SER A 162 13.36 -0.02 -21.61
CA SER A 162 14.50 0.92 -21.79
C SER A 162 15.84 0.71 -21.04
N LEU A 163 16.44 -0.47 -21.13
CA LEU A 163 17.93 -0.55 -21.22
C LEU A 163 18.41 -0.98 -22.62
N SER A 164 17.49 -1.48 -23.44
CA SER A 164 17.69 -1.75 -24.86
C SER A 164 17.76 -0.48 -25.72
N LYS A 165 17.22 0.66 -25.29
CA LYS A 165 17.37 1.93 -26.03
C LYS A 165 18.80 2.48 -25.94
N THR A 166 19.41 2.47 -24.75
CA THR A 166 20.81 2.91 -24.59
C THR A 166 21.79 1.93 -25.26
N ILE A 167 21.44 0.64 -25.36
CA ILE A 167 22.26 -0.33 -26.10
C ILE A 167 22.00 -0.22 -27.62
N SER A 168 20.77 0.01 -28.09
CA SER A 168 20.50 0.22 -29.52
C SER A 168 21.18 1.49 -30.03
N ASP A 169 21.13 2.59 -29.28
CA ASP A 169 21.74 3.85 -29.68
C ASP A 169 23.28 3.73 -29.74
N ASN A 170 23.88 2.94 -28.85
CA ASN A 170 25.30 2.61 -28.90
C ASN A 170 25.66 1.58 -29.98
N VAL A 171 24.79 0.61 -30.28
CA VAL A 171 25.00 -0.39 -31.34
C VAL A 171 24.83 0.24 -32.72
N ASP A 172 23.91 1.19 -32.90
CA ASP A 172 23.73 1.91 -34.16
C ASP A 172 24.85 2.94 -34.38
N SER A 173 25.32 3.60 -33.31
CA SER A 173 26.54 4.40 -33.34
C SER A 173 27.78 3.55 -33.68
N LEU A 174 27.90 2.33 -33.15
CA LEU A 174 29.00 1.41 -33.47
C LEU A 174 28.89 0.81 -34.88
N LYS A 175 27.68 0.48 -35.35
CA LYS A 175 27.44 0.04 -36.74
C LYS A 175 27.77 1.12 -37.75
N SER A 176 27.47 2.39 -37.46
CA SER A 176 27.84 3.50 -38.34
C SER A 176 29.36 3.68 -38.43
N ARG A 177 30.08 3.51 -37.31
CA ARG A 177 31.56 3.54 -37.28
C ARG A 177 32.18 2.35 -38.02
N ILE A 178 31.66 1.14 -37.85
CA ILE A 178 32.15 -0.05 -38.56
C ILE A 178 31.85 0.03 -40.06
N LYS A 179 30.67 0.52 -40.46
CA LYS A 179 30.30 0.69 -41.88
C LYS A 179 31.17 1.74 -42.59
N THR A 180 31.62 2.76 -41.87
CA THR A 180 32.57 3.76 -42.39
C THR A 180 33.99 3.19 -42.49
N SER A 181 34.39 2.32 -41.55
CA SER A 181 35.70 1.65 -41.56
C SER A 181 35.83 0.60 -42.69
N ILE A 182 34.77 -0.18 -42.94
CA ILE A 182 34.74 -1.24 -43.98
C ILE A 182 34.83 -0.66 -45.40
N HIS A 183 34.38 0.58 -45.64
CA HIS A 183 34.48 1.19 -46.96
C HIS A 183 35.92 1.63 -47.32
N SER A 184 36.84 1.65 -46.35
CA SER A 184 38.24 2.09 -46.54
C SER A 184 39.24 0.94 -46.75
N MET A 185 38.80 -0.32 -46.63
CA MET A 185 39.68 -1.48 -46.70
C MET A 185 39.02 -2.63 -47.48
N ASN A 186 38.94 -2.55 -48.81
CA ASN A 186 39.16 -3.74 -49.64
C ASN A 186 39.24 -3.42 -51.13
N GLU A 187 40.38 -2.87 -51.56
CA GLU A 187 40.94 -3.21 -52.87
C GLU A 187 41.90 -4.39 -52.70
N ASN A 188 41.84 -5.29 -53.70
CA ASN A 188 42.73 -6.40 -54.04
C ASN A 188 42.52 -7.81 -53.46
N PRO A 189 42.34 -8.82 -54.34
CA PRO A 189 42.24 -10.24 -53.99
C PRO A 189 43.54 -11.01 -54.25
N SER A 190 43.86 -12.01 -53.42
CA SER A 190 44.58 -13.22 -53.89
C SER A 190 44.64 -14.35 -52.85
N SER A 191 44.09 -15.50 -53.30
CA SER A 191 44.62 -16.88 -53.21
C SER A 191 44.63 -17.72 -51.91
N LYS A 192 43.95 -18.89 -52.02
CA LYS A 192 44.34 -20.30 -51.66
C LYS A 192 44.63 -20.64 -50.17
N LYS A 193 44.33 -21.82 -49.59
CA LYS A 193 43.83 -23.15 -50.03
C LYS A 193 43.49 -24.01 -48.77
N GLU A 194 42.52 -24.94 -48.92
CA GLU A 194 42.38 -26.33 -48.41
C GLU A 194 42.63 -26.79 -46.95
N SER A 195 41.64 -27.57 -46.43
CA SER A 195 41.68 -28.95 -45.85
C SER A 195 40.75 -29.04 -44.60
N SER A 196 39.55 -29.65 -44.63
CA SER A 196 39.11 -31.07 -44.73
C SER A 196 39.20 -31.89 -43.41
N SER A 197 38.04 -32.25 -42.85
CA SER A 197 37.67 -33.56 -42.23
C SER A 197 36.35 -33.34 -41.42
N GLU A 198 35.18 -33.85 -41.81
CA GLU A 198 34.70 -35.24 -41.77
C GLU A 198 34.21 -35.67 -40.36
N ASN A 199 32.89 -35.87 -40.22
CA ASN A 199 32.28 -36.98 -39.45
C ASN A 199 30.74 -36.90 -39.46
N ASP A 200 30.16 -37.81 -40.25
CA ASP A 200 29.11 -38.79 -39.98
C ASP A 200 27.85 -38.51 -39.11
N ASN A 201 26.76 -38.94 -39.76
CA ASN A 201 25.33 -39.11 -39.45
C ASN A 201 25.11 -40.27 -38.42
N PRO A 202 23.89 -40.83 -38.09
CA PRO A 202 22.54 -40.60 -38.67
C PRO A 202 21.29 -40.68 -37.73
N SER A 203 20.16 -40.22 -38.30
CA SER A 203 18.79 -40.84 -38.31
C SER A 203 18.02 -41.17 -37.01
N SER A 204 16.79 -40.65 -36.87
CA SER A 204 15.57 -41.42 -37.22
C SER A 204 14.21 -40.74 -36.90
N LYS A 205 13.28 -40.89 -37.86
CA LYS A 205 11.80 -41.13 -37.79
C LYS A 205 10.86 -40.12 -37.09
N LYS A 206 9.93 -39.49 -37.85
CA LYS A 206 8.52 -39.91 -38.18
C LYS A 206 7.61 -39.87 -36.94
N GLU A 207 6.58 -39.01 -36.84
CA GLU A 207 5.29 -39.10 -37.55
C GLU A 207 4.44 -37.79 -37.39
N SER A 208 3.72 -37.42 -38.45
CA SER A 208 2.51 -36.55 -38.50
C SER A 208 1.24 -37.44 -38.39
N PRO A 209 -0.05 -37.00 -38.49
CA PRO A 209 -0.64 -35.73 -38.97
C PRO A 209 -1.85 -35.20 -38.13
N SER A 210 -2.40 -34.01 -38.33
CA SER A 210 -3.38 -33.71 -39.40
C SER A 210 -4.01 -32.32 -39.19
N LYS A 211 -4.42 -31.71 -40.31
CA LYS A 211 -5.04 -30.38 -40.46
C LYS A 211 -6.27 -30.56 -41.37
N PRO A 212 -7.42 -29.90 -41.14
CA PRO A 212 -8.47 -29.82 -42.15
C PRO A 212 -8.40 -28.50 -42.94
N SER A 213 -8.56 -28.62 -44.26
CA SER A 213 -8.59 -27.54 -45.26
C SER A 213 -10.00 -26.99 -45.44
N GLN A 214 -10.10 -25.67 -45.65
CA GLN A 214 -11.30 -24.95 -46.10
C GLN A 214 -11.06 -24.44 -47.53
N SER A 215 -12.02 -24.66 -48.40
CA SER A 215 -12.04 -24.36 -49.83
C SER A 215 -12.85 -23.10 -50.15
N VAL A 216 -12.34 -22.25 -51.05
CA VAL A 216 -13.01 -21.15 -51.76
C VAL A 216 -12.20 -20.89 -53.06
N PRO A 217 -12.72 -20.22 -54.10
CA PRO A 217 -13.74 -20.65 -55.06
C PRO A 217 -13.22 -20.66 -56.52
N GLU A 218 -14.04 -21.20 -57.41
CA GLU A 218 -13.85 -21.26 -58.87
C GLU A 218 -14.53 -20.04 -59.52
N ASN A 219 -13.78 -19.30 -60.34
CA ASN A 219 -14.25 -18.17 -61.15
C ASN A 219 -14.56 -18.66 -62.57
N ASP A 220 -15.75 -18.35 -63.08
CA ASP A 220 -16.06 -18.49 -64.51
C ASP A 220 -16.47 -17.13 -65.11
N CYS A 221 -15.75 -16.79 -66.18
CA CYS A 221 -15.96 -15.63 -67.05
C CYS A 221 -17.10 -15.91 -68.04
N ALA A 222 -18.06 -14.99 -68.14
CA ALA A 222 -18.89 -14.88 -69.33
C ALA A 222 -19.19 -13.41 -69.64
N GLU A 223 -18.55 -12.96 -70.70
CA GLU A 223 -18.70 -11.72 -71.44
C GLU A 223 -20.09 -11.65 -72.12
N LYS A 224 -20.79 -10.52 -71.98
CA LYS A 224 -21.87 -10.12 -72.89
C LYS A 224 -21.97 -8.61 -72.95
N GLU A 225 -21.61 -8.07 -74.11
CA GLU A 225 -21.88 -6.71 -74.54
C GLU A 225 -23.39 -6.45 -74.66
N GLY A 226 -23.81 -5.20 -74.45
CA GLY A 226 -25.07 -4.72 -75.00
C GLY A 226 -25.76 -3.57 -74.28
N SER A 227 -25.70 -2.40 -74.94
CA SER A 227 -26.69 -1.31 -74.92
C SER A 227 -26.65 -0.29 -73.77
N VAL A 228 -26.40 0.96 -74.19
CA VAL A 228 -26.51 2.20 -73.43
C VAL A 228 -28.00 2.57 -73.28
N PRO A 229 -28.56 2.70 -72.06
CA PRO A 229 -29.92 3.19 -71.89
C PRO A 229 -29.94 4.70 -71.66
N VAL A 230 -30.86 5.33 -72.38
CA VAL A 230 -31.26 6.75 -72.31
C VAL A 230 -31.97 7.02 -70.98
N PRO A 231 -31.78 8.19 -70.33
CA PRO A 231 -32.37 8.47 -69.02
C PRO A 231 -33.87 8.80 -69.11
N ASP A 232 -34.70 7.82 -68.74
CA ASP A 232 -36.14 7.99 -68.58
C ASP A 232 -36.49 8.71 -67.26
N LYS A 233 -37.51 9.56 -67.36
CA LYS A 233 -38.02 10.39 -66.26
C LYS A 233 -38.64 9.50 -65.17
N HIS A 234 -37.93 9.38 -64.04
CA HIS A 234 -38.38 8.68 -62.84
C HIS A 234 -39.74 9.21 -62.35
N THR A 235 -40.80 8.44 -62.60
CA THR A 235 -42.10 8.65 -62.00
C THR A 235 -42.15 7.77 -60.75
N ILE A 236 -42.06 8.40 -59.57
CA ILE A 236 -41.99 7.71 -58.27
C ILE A 236 -43.31 6.94 -58.06
N THR A 237 -43.23 5.62 -57.94
CA THR A 237 -44.40 4.75 -57.78
C THR A 237 -44.77 4.61 -56.30
N VAL A 238 -46.06 4.45 -56.01
CA VAL A 238 -46.61 4.42 -54.64
C VAL A 238 -46.05 3.26 -53.81
N ASP A 239 -45.54 2.21 -54.46
CA ASP A 239 -44.92 1.07 -53.80
C ASP A 239 -43.55 1.41 -53.19
N ASP A 240 -42.81 2.37 -53.77
CA ASP A 240 -41.55 2.87 -53.21
C ASP A 240 -41.76 3.53 -51.84
N MET A 241 -42.92 4.17 -51.64
CA MET A 241 -43.26 4.80 -50.35
C MET A 241 -43.49 3.79 -49.22
N LYS A 242 -44.01 2.59 -49.52
CA LYS A 242 -44.19 1.54 -48.49
C LYS A 242 -42.87 0.92 -48.07
N VAL A 243 -41.98 0.68 -49.04
CA VAL A 243 -40.64 0.15 -48.77
C VAL A 243 -39.83 1.15 -47.94
N LEU A 244 -39.89 2.44 -48.29
CA LEU A 244 -39.26 3.51 -47.49
C LEU A 244 -39.81 3.56 -46.07
N GLY A 245 -41.13 3.40 -45.87
CA GLY A 245 -41.74 3.35 -44.55
C GLY A 245 -41.21 2.21 -43.67
N GLN A 246 -41.05 1.01 -44.24
CA GLN A 246 -40.52 -0.15 -43.49
C GLN A 246 -39.05 0.03 -43.11
N VAL A 247 -38.23 0.58 -44.00
CA VAL A 247 -36.81 0.88 -43.72
C VAL A 247 -36.69 1.91 -42.60
N VAL A 248 -37.52 2.96 -42.61
CA VAL A 248 -37.51 3.99 -41.56
C VAL A 248 -37.90 3.41 -40.20
N ILE A 249 -38.93 2.56 -40.14
CA ILE A 249 -39.38 1.95 -38.87
C ILE A 249 -38.30 1.01 -38.29
N HIS A 250 -37.63 0.24 -39.14
CA HIS A 250 -36.56 -0.66 -38.69
C HIS A 250 -35.37 0.12 -38.11
N ASN A 251 -34.93 1.17 -38.81
CA ASN A 251 -33.84 2.03 -38.35
C ASN A 251 -34.18 2.71 -37.01
N TRP A 252 -35.43 3.16 -36.83
CA TRP A 252 -35.87 3.76 -35.56
C TRP A 252 -35.80 2.79 -34.37
N LYS A 253 -36.12 1.52 -34.57
CA LYS A 253 -36.04 0.50 -33.50
C LYS A 253 -34.60 0.27 -33.05
N GLU A 254 -33.66 0.18 -34.00
CA GLU A 254 -32.24 0.00 -33.68
C GLU A 254 -31.67 1.22 -32.96
N ILE A 255 -32.03 2.43 -33.41
CA ILE A 255 -31.64 3.68 -32.75
C ILE A 255 -32.14 3.71 -31.30
N PHE A 256 -33.39 3.30 -31.04
CA PHE A 256 -33.94 3.28 -29.69
C PHE A 256 -33.23 2.27 -28.79
N LEU A 257 -32.90 1.09 -29.31
CA LEU A 257 -32.17 0.05 -28.57
C LEU A 257 -30.74 0.50 -28.21
N PHE A 258 -30.06 1.14 -29.17
CA PHE A 258 -28.74 1.73 -28.96
C PHE A 258 -28.79 2.83 -27.90
N LEU A 259 -29.78 3.74 -28.00
CA LEU A 259 -29.95 4.85 -27.07
C LEU A 259 -30.25 4.36 -25.65
N SER A 260 -31.13 3.37 -25.49
CA SER A 260 -31.42 2.77 -24.18
C SER A 260 -30.18 2.16 -23.54
N THR A 261 -29.39 1.42 -24.33
CA THR A 261 -28.13 0.81 -23.85
C THR A 261 -27.10 1.88 -23.45
N ALA A 262 -27.00 2.96 -24.24
CA ALA A 262 -26.12 4.08 -23.93
C ALA A 262 -26.51 4.78 -22.61
N ILE A 263 -27.80 5.01 -22.38
CA ILE A 263 -28.29 5.62 -21.13
C ILE A 263 -27.96 4.72 -19.93
N VAL A 264 -28.21 3.40 -20.02
CA VAL A 264 -27.87 2.45 -18.96
C VAL A 264 -26.36 2.44 -18.67
N GLY A 265 -25.53 2.46 -19.72
CA GLY A 265 -24.08 2.55 -19.59
C GLY A 265 -23.62 3.83 -18.86
N ILE A 266 -24.22 4.98 -19.20
CA ILE A 266 -23.95 6.26 -18.52
C ILE A 266 -24.34 6.20 -17.05
N VAL A 267 -25.50 5.64 -16.72
CA VAL A 267 -25.97 5.53 -15.33
C VAL A 267 -25.05 4.63 -14.49
N ILE A 268 -24.64 3.47 -15.02
CA ILE A 268 -23.69 2.57 -14.35
C ILE A 268 -22.33 3.25 -14.19
N GLY A 269 -21.86 3.93 -15.24
CA GLY A 269 -20.60 4.69 -15.22
C GLY A 269 -20.62 5.79 -14.16
N LEU A 270 -21.72 6.54 -14.05
CA LEU A 270 -21.90 7.57 -13.02
C LEU A 270 -21.94 6.97 -11.62
N ALA A 271 -22.66 5.86 -11.41
CA ALA A 271 -22.70 5.19 -10.11
C ALA A 271 -21.30 4.76 -9.65
N LYS A 272 -20.49 4.19 -10.55
CA LYS A 272 -19.10 3.81 -10.27
C LYS A 272 -18.19 5.02 -10.06
N CYS A 273 -18.41 6.09 -10.80
CA CYS A 273 -17.69 7.34 -10.62
C CYS A 273 -17.94 7.94 -9.23
N VAL A 274 -19.19 7.90 -8.74
CA VAL A 274 -19.56 8.39 -7.40
C VAL A 274 -18.93 7.51 -6.31
N GLU A 275 -18.95 6.19 -6.46
CA GLU A 275 -18.29 5.25 -5.52
C GLU A 275 -16.78 5.53 -5.43
N TYR A 276 -16.14 5.70 -6.58
CA TYR A 276 -14.72 6.05 -6.67
C TYR A 276 -14.42 7.42 -6.05
N ALA A 277 -15.21 8.44 -6.39
CA ALA A 277 -15.07 9.79 -5.85
C ALA A 277 -15.27 9.82 -4.33
N GLY A 278 -16.21 9.04 -3.79
CA GLY A 278 -16.44 8.92 -2.35
C GLY A 278 -15.24 8.31 -1.63
N ASN A 279 -14.73 7.18 -2.12
CA ASN A 279 -13.55 6.53 -1.55
C ASN A 279 -12.30 7.42 -1.64
N PHE A 280 -12.11 8.10 -2.76
CA PHE A 280 -11.03 9.07 -2.95
C PHE A 280 -11.16 10.25 -1.98
N SER A 281 -12.37 10.82 -1.84
CA SER A 281 -12.63 11.94 -0.94
C SER A 281 -12.38 11.58 0.53
N LEU A 282 -12.76 10.38 0.96
CA LEU A 282 -12.48 9.90 2.32
C LEU A 282 -10.98 9.78 2.59
N LYS A 283 -10.22 9.24 1.62
CA LYS A 283 -8.76 9.15 1.73
C LYS A 283 -8.10 10.52 1.75
N LEU A 284 -8.55 11.42 0.87
CA LEU A 284 -8.08 12.80 0.80
C LEU A 284 -8.37 13.56 2.10
N LEU A 285 -9.56 13.41 2.68
CA LEU A 285 -9.94 14.08 3.92
C LEU A 285 -9.14 13.55 5.12
N HIS A 286 -8.81 12.25 5.14
CA HIS A 286 -7.94 11.67 6.15
C HIS A 286 -6.50 12.22 6.07
N GLU A 287 -5.92 12.24 4.87
CA GLU A 287 -4.61 12.86 4.60
C GLU A 287 -4.62 14.36 4.94
N PHE A 288 -5.69 15.07 4.57
CA PHE A 288 -5.86 16.50 4.86
C PHE A 288 -5.99 16.78 6.37
N SER A 289 -6.66 15.90 7.12
CA SER A 289 -6.75 16.01 8.58
C SER A 289 -5.36 15.88 9.23
N PHE A 290 -4.53 14.96 8.73
CA PHE A 290 -3.15 14.82 9.16
C PHE A 290 -2.30 16.05 8.79
N LEU A 291 -2.49 16.57 7.58
CA LEU A 291 -1.85 17.81 7.12
C LEU A 291 -2.21 18.98 8.04
N MET A 292 -3.49 19.18 8.35
CA MET A 292 -3.95 20.26 9.22
C MET A 292 -3.38 20.16 10.63
N ARG A 293 -3.27 18.96 11.19
CA ARG A 293 -2.63 18.75 12.51
C ARG A 293 -1.16 19.16 12.51
N THR A 294 -0.46 18.88 11.41
CA THR A 294 0.95 19.25 11.24
C THR A 294 1.10 20.75 10.92
N LEU A 295 0.15 21.33 10.18
CA LEU A 295 0.16 22.71 9.73
C LEU A 295 -0.24 23.71 10.83
N THR A 296 -1.11 23.31 11.76
CA THR A 296 -1.62 24.16 12.85
C THR A 296 -0.50 24.85 13.67
N PRO A 297 0.52 24.15 14.21
CA PRO A 297 1.58 24.81 14.97
C PRO A 297 2.44 25.75 14.11
N ILE A 298 2.62 25.44 12.82
CA ILE A 298 3.35 26.28 11.88
C ILE A 298 2.60 27.59 11.65
N VAL A 299 1.28 27.50 11.41
CA VAL A 299 0.42 28.68 11.21
C VAL A 299 0.35 29.54 12.47
N LEU A 300 0.22 28.94 13.65
CA LEU A 300 0.30 29.65 14.93
C LEU A 300 1.62 30.41 15.09
N GLY A 301 2.75 29.77 14.76
CA GLY A 301 4.06 30.42 14.80
C GLY A 301 4.18 31.61 13.84
N VAL A 302 3.61 31.49 12.63
CA VAL A 302 3.57 32.60 11.65
C VAL A 302 2.72 33.75 12.16
N ILE A 303 1.55 33.47 12.74
CA ILE A 303 0.67 34.50 13.32
C ILE A 303 1.38 35.23 14.47
N GLU A 304 2.07 34.51 15.36
CA GLU A 304 2.86 35.14 16.43
C GLU A 304 4.01 36.01 15.91
N LEU A 305 4.69 35.56 14.87
CA LEU A 305 5.76 36.32 14.23
C LEU A 305 5.23 37.62 13.64
N VAL A 306 4.11 37.57 12.92
CA VAL A 306 3.44 38.76 12.38
C VAL A 306 2.98 39.67 13.52
N GLY A 307 2.42 39.13 14.60
CA GLY A 307 2.03 39.92 15.78
C GLY A 307 3.20 40.66 16.42
N LYS A 308 4.36 40.00 16.57
CA LYS A 308 5.60 40.62 17.09
C LYS A 308 6.16 41.67 16.13
N LEU A 309 6.11 41.40 14.82
CA LEU A 309 6.57 42.33 13.78
C LEU A 309 5.73 43.62 13.80
N VAL A 310 4.41 43.48 13.80
CA VAL A 310 3.47 44.61 13.84
C VAL A 310 3.59 45.35 15.16
N GLY A 311 3.64 44.65 16.30
CA GLY A 311 3.83 45.26 17.62
C GLY A 311 5.14 46.04 17.74
N GLY A 312 6.24 45.49 17.23
CA GLY A 312 7.53 46.18 17.17
C GLY A 312 7.51 47.41 16.28
N LEU A 313 6.85 47.34 15.12
CA LEU A 313 6.67 48.48 14.22
C LEU A 313 5.86 49.60 14.89
N TYR A 314 4.75 49.27 15.58
CA TYR A 314 3.97 50.25 16.35
C TYR A 314 4.79 50.90 17.46
N LEU A 315 5.66 50.14 18.15
CA LEU A 315 6.51 50.66 19.22
C LEU A 315 7.59 51.59 18.66
N LEU A 316 8.18 51.26 17.51
CA LEU A 316 9.10 52.15 16.78
C LEU A 316 8.42 53.46 16.37
N ILE A 317 7.22 53.38 15.82
CA ILE A 317 6.42 54.56 15.47
C ILE A 317 6.12 55.38 16.74
N ALA A 318 5.73 54.73 17.84
CA ALA A 318 5.49 55.41 19.11
C ALA A 318 6.75 56.10 19.65
N MET A 319 7.92 55.47 19.56
CA MET A 319 9.19 56.09 19.96
C MET A 319 9.56 57.28 19.07
N LEU A 320 9.27 57.20 17.77
CA LEU A 320 9.48 58.30 16.84
C LEU A 320 8.64 59.53 17.22
N PHE A 321 7.39 59.32 17.63
CA PHE A 321 6.47 60.41 18.02
C PHE A 321 6.58 60.84 19.48
N ARG A 322 7.11 60.00 20.39
CA ARG A 322 7.19 60.28 21.83
C ARG A 322 8.29 61.29 22.22
N GLY A 323 9.06 61.78 21.25
CA GLY A 323 9.92 62.98 21.30
C GLY A 323 10.56 63.29 22.65
N ASN A 324 11.80 62.85 22.87
CA ASN A 324 12.79 63.26 23.90
C ASN A 324 12.30 63.84 25.24
N GLY A 325 11.13 63.44 25.74
CA GLY A 325 10.60 63.90 27.01
C GLY A 325 11.54 63.47 28.15
N PRO A 326 11.74 64.32 29.17
CA PRO A 326 12.64 64.02 30.28
C PRO A 326 12.23 62.70 30.96
N PRO A 327 13.20 61.85 31.36
CA PRO A 327 12.93 60.55 31.94
C PRO A 327 12.09 60.70 33.23
N PRO A 328 11.08 59.84 33.44
CA PRO A 328 10.28 59.88 34.67
C PRO A 328 11.19 59.61 35.89
N PRO A 329 10.94 60.28 37.03
CA PRO A 329 11.77 60.14 38.22
C PRO A 329 11.79 58.69 38.72
N PRO A 330 12.95 58.20 39.21
CA PRO A 330 13.12 56.81 39.63
C PRO A 330 12.12 56.44 40.72
N GLN A 331 11.24 55.48 40.42
CA GLN A 331 10.35 54.90 41.41
C GLN A 331 11.21 54.12 42.41
N GLN A 332 11.46 54.74 43.56
CA GLN A 332 12.19 54.15 44.65
C GLN A 332 11.53 52.84 45.05
N PHE A 333 12.31 51.76 44.98
CA PHE A 333 12.01 50.41 45.42
C PHE A 333 11.32 50.43 46.79
N ARG A 334 9.99 50.32 46.80
CA ARG A 334 9.21 50.18 48.04
C ARG A 334 9.46 48.76 48.55
N ARG A 335 10.41 48.62 49.47
CA ARG A 335 10.72 47.35 50.15
C ARG A 335 9.43 46.76 50.74
N PRO A 336 9.15 45.45 50.57
CA PRO A 336 8.12 44.77 51.35
C PRO A 336 8.46 44.91 52.84
N GLN A 337 7.63 45.64 53.58
CA GLN A 337 7.74 45.71 55.04
C GLN A 337 7.37 44.31 55.59
N LEU A 338 8.37 43.62 56.13
CA LEU A 338 8.21 42.45 56.99
C LEU A 338 7.57 42.92 58.30
N THR A 339 6.24 42.88 58.38
CA THR A 339 5.52 43.08 59.63
C THR A 339 5.68 41.83 60.50
N MET A 340 6.68 41.86 61.39
CA MET A 340 6.86 40.89 62.46
C MET A 340 5.92 41.28 63.61
N GLY A 341 4.78 40.60 63.71
CA GLY A 341 3.81 40.73 64.80
C GLY A 341 3.53 39.36 65.40
N ALA A 342 3.96 39.19 66.64
CA ALA A 342 3.63 38.07 67.52
C ALA A 342 2.12 37.93 67.71
N GLN A 343 1.61 36.71 67.92
CA GLN A 343 1.20 36.21 69.25
C GLN A 343 0.30 34.96 69.11
N ARG A 344 0.58 33.97 69.96
CA ARG A 344 -0.12 32.67 70.08
C ARG A 344 -1.61 32.83 70.43
N THR A 345 -2.43 31.89 69.93
CA THR A 345 -3.44 31.19 70.73
C THR A 345 -3.49 29.71 70.30
N PRO A 346 -3.36 28.75 71.24
CA PRO A 346 -3.78 27.37 71.02
C PRO A 346 -5.27 27.23 71.35
N ASP A 347 -5.87 26.18 70.81
CA ASP A 347 -7.23 25.71 71.09
C ASP A 347 -8.38 26.63 70.63
N GLN A 348 -8.94 26.32 69.46
CA GLN A 348 -10.30 25.76 69.47
C GLN A 348 -10.71 25.24 68.09
N PHE A 349 -11.15 23.98 68.13
CA PHE A 349 -12.41 23.54 67.56
C PHE A 349 -12.71 23.86 66.09
N GLY A 350 -12.76 22.76 65.34
CA GLY A 350 -13.99 22.49 64.61
C GLY A 350 -13.79 22.47 63.12
N ARG A 351 -13.93 21.25 62.59
CA ARG A 351 -14.72 20.94 61.39
C ARG A 351 -15.04 22.16 60.54
N GLU A 352 -14.51 22.19 59.33
CA GLU A 352 -15.35 22.23 58.13
C GLU A 352 -14.50 21.87 56.91
N LEU A 353 -14.97 20.81 56.25
CA LEU A 353 -14.93 20.66 54.80
C LEU A 353 -13.53 20.48 54.18
N PHE A 354 -12.99 19.30 54.46
CA PHE A 354 -12.39 18.45 53.43
C PHE A 354 -13.43 18.22 52.31
N PHE A 355 -13.64 19.21 51.45
CA PHE A 355 -14.26 18.99 50.15
C PHE A 355 -13.25 18.30 49.26
N LYS A 356 -13.20 16.99 49.49
CA LYS A 356 -12.86 15.93 48.55
C LYS A 356 -13.56 16.24 47.24
N ARG A 357 -12.89 16.98 46.34
CA ARG A 357 -13.26 17.04 44.93
C ARG A 357 -12.89 15.69 44.35
N ALA A 358 -13.78 14.72 44.55
CA ALA A 358 -13.86 13.53 43.74
C ALA A 358 -14.01 14.02 42.30
N GLY A 359 -12.92 13.98 41.54
CA GLY A 359 -12.99 14.03 40.10
C GLY A 359 -13.85 12.85 39.62
N PRO A 360 -14.70 13.05 38.60
CA PRO A 360 -15.47 11.95 38.03
C PRO A 360 -14.51 10.86 37.54
N PRO A 361 -14.90 9.56 37.59
CA PRO A 361 -14.15 8.49 36.96
C PRO A 361 -14.21 8.69 35.44
N GLY A 362 -13.28 9.49 34.93
CA GLY A 362 -13.02 9.62 33.52
C GLY A 362 -12.42 8.31 33.04
N PHE A 363 -13.16 7.62 32.18
CA PHE A 363 -12.73 6.46 31.43
C PHE A 363 -11.38 6.74 30.73
N GLU A 364 -10.29 6.39 31.39
CA GLU A 364 -8.95 6.37 30.81
C GLU A 364 -8.80 5.07 30.03
N ASN A 365 -9.48 5.09 28.88
CA ASN A 365 -9.31 4.11 27.83
C ASN A 365 -8.04 4.46 27.07
N ARG A 366 -7.22 3.44 26.88
CA ARG A 366 -6.21 3.25 25.82
C ARG A 366 -4.82 3.88 25.97
N ARG A 367 -3.89 2.96 25.68
CA ARG A 367 -2.72 3.09 24.78
C ARG A 367 -1.41 3.56 25.42
N ASN A 368 -0.58 2.58 25.77
CA ASN A 368 0.79 2.47 25.25
C ASN A 368 1.18 0.98 25.21
N ARG A 369 1.48 0.41 24.03
CA ARG A 369 2.72 0.59 23.25
C ARG A 369 3.95 0.13 24.04
N TYR A 370 4.27 -1.16 23.89
CA TYR A 370 5.50 -1.61 23.22
C TYR A 370 5.17 -2.81 22.32
#